data_AF-A0A7V4QS99-F1
#
_entry.id   AF-A0A7V4QS99-F1
#
_cell.length_a   1.000
_cell.length_b   1.000
_cell.length_c   1.000
_cell.angle_alpha   90.00
_cell.angle_beta   90.00
_cell.angle_gamma   90.00
#
_symmetry.space_group_name_H-M   'P 1'
#
loop_
_entity.id
_entity.type
_entity.pdbx_description
1 polymer ?
#
loop_
_entity_poly.entity_id
_entity_poly.type
_entity_poly.pdbx_seq_one_letter_code
_entity_poly.pdbx_strand_id
1 'polypeptide(L)'
;LEKTVDLIHLFIKFKKKFCLLTMPVSKKNIQKYNKNFVGHTEFFAKKFDISLYNVSMLMEGEDKDRNLYRVLMLTRHIPLKDVVKNLDVEKSVVQIKNVVNFIDKYEKIKVNNIFLCGVNPHNGDNGAIGKEEITVFPEIVKKLKSTLYNKKIFYPYSAADAFNYVRCKKDSLIVCIYHDQAMLPLKLLCGYKITNITVGLPFLRVSPGHGTAENIMFKNSADLSGVKFCIEKLQEFLNNVKEKY
;
A
#
# COMPACT_ATOMS: atom_id res chain seq x y z
N LEU A 1 17.39 -10.49 8.12
CA LEU A 1 17.19 -9.48 7.06
C LEU A 1 18.30 -9.54 6.02
N GLU A 2 19.57 -9.33 6.37
CA GLU A 2 20.69 -9.47 5.40
C GLU A 2 20.72 -10.85 4.72
N LYS A 3 20.72 -11.95 5.50
CA LYS A 3 20.59 -13.32 4.95
C LYS A 3 19.36 -13.53 4.05
N THR A 4 18.28 -12.79 4.30
CA THR A 4 17.07 -12.84 3.47
C THR A 4 17.32 -12.19 2.11
N VAL A 5 18.06 -11.10 2.07
CA VAL A 5 18.48 -10.43 0.82
C VAL A 5 19.36 -11.37 0.00
N ASP A 6 20.33 -12.04 0.63
CA ASP A 6 21.20 -13.01 -0.06
C ASP A 6 20.39 -14.12 -0.73
N LEU A 7 19.40 -14.67 -0.02
CA LEU A 7 18.52 -15.71 -0.55
C LEU A 7 17.64 -15.19 -1.70
N ILE A 8 17.15 -13.96 -1.61
CA ILE A 8 16.36 -13.33 -2.69
C ILE A 8 17.24 -13.14 -3.92
N HIS A 9 18.49 -12.66 -3.78
CA HIS A 9 19.43 -12.57 -4.91
C HIS A 9 19.69 -13.93 -5.54
N LEU A 10 19.84 -14.97 -4.72
CA LEU A 10 20.00 -16.34 -5.19
C LEU A 10 18.78 -16.80 -6.02
N PHE A 11 17.57 -16.57 -5.51
CA PHE A 11 16.33 -16.94 -6.20
C PHE A 11 16.12 -16.17 -7.50
N ILE A 12 16.44 -14.87 -7.53
CA ILE A 12 16.42 -14.06 -8.75
C ILE A 12 17.45 -14.58 -9.75
N LYS A 13 18.71 -14.78 -9.32
CA LYS A 13 19.81 -15.28 -10.18
C LYS A 13 19.47 -16.62 -10.83
N PHE A 14 18.82 -17.52 -10.10
CA PHE A 14 18.43 -18.84 -10.59
C PHE A 14 17.00 -18.91 -11.12
N LYS A 15 16.34 -17.77 -11.37
CA LYS A 15 14.99 -17.70 -11.96
C LYS A 15 13.98 -18.60 -11.23
N LYS A 16 14.09 -18.66 -9.90
CA LYS A 16 13.14 -19.42 -9.09
C LYS A 16 11.88 -18.60 -8.92
N LYS A 17 10.72 -19.26 -8.96
CA LYS A 17 9.44 -18.62 -8.64
C LYS A 17 9.31 -18.52 -7.12
N PHE A 18 9.28 -17.31 -6.59
CA PHE A 18 9.15 -17.06 -5.16
C PHE A 18 8.36 -15.79 -4.89
N CYS A 19 8.00 -15.63 -3.62
CA CYS A 19 7.46 -14.41 -3.05
C CYS A 19 7.89 -14.31 -1.58
N LEU A 20 7.80 -13.11 -1.01
CA LEU A 20 8.21 -12.85 0.36
C LEU A 20 7.02 -12.44 1.23
N LEU A 21 6.78 -13.19 2.30
CA LEU A 21 5.98 -12.75 3.43
C LEU A 21 6.94 -12.35 4.55
N THR A 22 6.91 -11.08 4.96
CA THR A 22 7.66 -10.64 6.14
C THR A 22 6.75 -10.51 7.35
N MET A 23 7.12 -11.18 8.44
CA MET A 23 6.47 -11.00 9.73
C MET A 23 6.80 -9.64 10.36
N PRO A 24 5.98 -9.13 11.28
CA PRO A 24 6.26 -7.88 11.98
C PRO A 24 7.59 -7.94 12.74
N VAL A 25 8.30 -6.81 12.79
CA VAL A 25 9.58 -6.68 13.51
C VAL A 25 9.57 -5.50 14.46
N SER A 26 10.29 -5.63 15.57
CA SER A 26 10.44 -4.55 16.54
C SER A 26 11.54 -3.59 16.06
N LYS A 27 11.12 -2.45 15.50
CA LYS A 27 12.04 -1.39 15.01
C LYS A 27 13.01 -0.96 16.12
N LYS A 28 12.50 -0.77 17.34
CA LYS A 28 13.29 -0.43 18.53
C LYS A 28 14.43 -1.43 18.76
N ASN A 29 14.16 -2.72 18.65
CA ASN A 29 15.18 -3.75 18.87
C ASN A 29 16.18 -3.82 17.71
N ILE A 30 15.73 -3.67 16.46
CA ILE A 30 16.64 -3.65 15.29
C ILE A 30 17.55 -2.40 15.34
N GLN A 31 17.01 -1.25 15.73
CA GLN A 31 17.74 0.01 15.80
C GLN A 31 18.91 0.01 16.81
N LYS A 32 18.91 -0.92 17.79
CA LYS A 32 20.07 -1.14 18.67
C LYS A 32 21.32 -1.59 17.90
N TYR A 33 21.13 -2.33 16.81
CA TYR A 33 22.22 -2.87 15.97
C TYR A 33 22.37 -2.11 14.64
N ASN A 34 21.28 -1.54 14.13
CA ASN A 34 21.27 -0.73 12.91
C ASN A 34 20.42 0.53 13.12
N LYS A 35 21.04 1.59 13.61
CA LYS A 35 20.37 2.87 13.95
C LYS A 35 19.57 3.48 12.80
N ASN A 36 19.92 3.16 11.55
CA ASN A 36 19.29 3.69 10.35
C ASN A 36 18.10 2.84 9.85
N PHE A 37 17.73 1.77 10.58
CA PHE A 37 16.60 0.93 10.19
C PHE A 37 15.27 1.66 10.41
N VAL A 38 14.54 1.91 9.32
CA VAL A 38 13.21 2.55 9.34
C VAL A 38 12.08 1.52 9.26
N GLY A 39 12.28 0.49 8.44
CA GLY A 39 11.29 -0.55 8.17
C GLY A 39 11.73 -1.47 7.04
N HIS A 40 10.97 -2.54 6.81
CA HIS A 40 11.24 -3.51 5.75
C HIS A 40 11.24 -2.86 4.36
N THR A 41 10.26 -1.99 4.08
CA THR A 41 10.13 -1.33 2.79
C THR A 41 11.39 -0.53 2.44
N GLU A 42 11.87 0.30 3.37
CA GLU A 42 13.10 1.08 3.20
C GLU A 42 14.34 0.19 3.12
N PHE A 43 14.39 -0.85 3.96
CA PHE A 43 15.48 -1.80 3.97
C PHE A 43 15.64 -2.51 2.62
N PHE A 44 14.55 -3.08 2.07
CA PHE A 44 14.60 -3.76 0.78
C PHE A 44 14.81 -2.79 -0.38
N ALA A 45 14.17 -1.62 -0.38
CA ALA A 45 14.40 -0.64 -1.44
C ALA A 45 15.90 -0.27 -1.54
N LYS A 46 16.54 0.01 -0.41
CA LYS A 46 17.98 0.30 -0.35
C LYS A 46 18.84 -0.89 -0.81
N LYS A 47 18.50 -2.12 -0.43
CA LYS A 47 19.29 -3.32 -0.74
C LYS A 47 19.22 -3.74 -2.21
N PHE A 48 18.20 -3.29 -2.92
CA PHE A 48 17.98 -3.58 -4.35
C PHE A 48 18.16 -2.33 -5.22
N ASP A 49 18.81 -1.28 -4.69
CA ASP A 49 19.06 0.00 -5.37
C ASP A 49 17.80 0.63 -5.99
N ILE A 50 16.65 0.43 -5.33
CA ILE A 50 15.37 1.00 -5.73
C ILE A 50 15.15 2.31 -4.98
N SER A 51 14.94 3.39 -5.73
CA SER A 51 14.53 4.67 -5.15
C SER A 51 13.19 4.52 -4.41
N LEU A 52 13.10 5.06 -3.19
CA LEU A 52 11.84 5.12 -2.43
C LEU A 52 10.74 5.90 -3.14
N TYR A 53 11.11 6.72 -4.11
CA TYR A 53 10.18 7.40 -5.01
C TYR A 53 9.35 6.40 -5.84
N ASN A 54 9.93 5.25 -6.20
CA ASN A 54 9.29 4.21 -7.01
C ASN A 54 8.56 3.14 -6.19
N VAL A 55 8.61 3.24 -4.85
CA VAL A 55 8.03 2.24 -3.95
C VAL A 55 6.73 2.75 -3.36
N SER A 56 5.66 1.99 -3.56
CA SER A 56 4.31 2.31 -3.05
C SER A 56 3.89 1.33 -1.96
N MET A 57 3.12 1.84 -1.00
CA MET A 57 2.47 1.03 0.03
C MET A 57 1.00 0.87 -0.34
N LEU A 58 0.65 -0.31 -0.85
CA LEU A 58 -0.72 -0.70 -1.13
C LEU A 58 -1.22 -1.54 0.05
N MET A 59 -2.26 -1.08 0.73
CA MET A 59 -2.96 -1.87 1.73
C MET A 59 -4.13 -2.57 1.07
N GLU A 60 -4.30 -3.84 1.40
CA GLU A 60 -5.53 -4.56 1.09
C GLU A 60 -6.15 -5.11 2.35
N GLY A 61 -7.47 -5.04 2.43
CA GLY A 61 -8.23 -5.62 3.53
C GLY A 61 -9.49 -6.33 3.02
N GLU A 62 -9.87 -7.40 3.69
CA GLU A 62 -11.12 -8.12 3.41
C GLU A 62 -12.05 -8.03 4.62
N ASP A 63 -13.27 -7.54 4.43
CA ASP A 63 -14.29 -7.55 5.49
C ASP A 63 -14.99 -8.92 5.65
N LYS A 64 -15.88 -9.02 6.63
CA LYS A 64 -16.63 -10.25 6.93
C LYS A 64 -17.52 -10.74 5.77
N ASP A 65 -17.92 -9.84 4.87
CA ASP A 65 -18.77 -10.14 3.71
C ASP A 65 -17.94 -10.40 2.45
N ARG A 66 -16.61 -10.57 2.60
CA ARG A 66 -15.62 -10.79 1.52
C ARG A 66 -15.49 -9.63 0.54
N ASN A 67 -15.77 -8.42 1.00
CA ASN A 67 -15.47 -7.22 0.23
C ASN A 67 -13.99 -6.89 0.35
N LEU A 68 -13.32 -6.74 -0.79
CA LEU A 68 -11.91 -6.43 -0.87
C LEU A 68 -11.70 -4.93 -1.07
N TYR A 69 -11.01 -4.31 -0.12
CA TYR A 69 -10.64 -2.91 -0.14
C TYR A 69 -9.18 -2.79 -0.57
N ARG A 70 -8.89 -1.95 -1.58
CA ARG A 70 -7.53 -1.62 -2.03
C ARG A 70 -7.26 -0.16 -1.79
N VAL A 71 -6.25 0.13 -0.98
CA VAL A 71 -5.97 1.48 -0.49
C VAL A 71 -4.49 1.81 -0.66
N LEU A 72 -4.18 2.71 -1.58
CA LEU A 72 -2.86 3.30 -1.74
C LEU A 72 -2.72 4.50 -0.80
N MET A 73 -1.59 4.61 -0.10
CA MET A 73 -1.23 5.82 0.66
C MET A 73 -0.11 6.60 -0.04
N LEU A 74 -0.32 7.89 -0.31
CA LEU A 74 0.67 8.76 -0.96
C LEU A 74 1.81 9.15 -0.01
N THR A 75 1.47 9.44 1.25
CA THR A 75 2.44 9.59 2.34
C THR A 75 2.38 8.39 3.30
N ARG A 76 3.51 8.06 3.92
CA ARG A 76 3.66 6.85 4.75
C ARG A 76 3.79 7.24 6.22
N HIS A 77 4.78 6.69 6.92
CA HIS A 77 5.04 6.98 8.34
C HIS A 77 5.77 8.32 8.49
N ILE A 78 5.04 9.43 8.39
CA ILE A 78 5.53 10.79 8.67
C ILE A 78 4.62 11.46 9.71
N PRO A 79 5.11 12.48 10.45
CA PRO A 79 4.26 13.27 11.32
C PRO A 79 3.11 13.91 10.53
N LEU A 80 1.92 13.97 11.12
CA LEU A 80 0.72 14.51 10.46
C LEU A 80 0.93 15.94 9.93
N LYS A 81 1.64 16.78 10.69
CA LYS A 81 2.01 18.15 10.30
C LYS A 81 2.83 18.25 9.02
N ASP A 82 3.52 17.17 8.64
CA ASP A 82 4.42 17.12 7.49
C ASP A 82 3.73 16.53 6.24
N VAL A 83 2.46 16.08 6.34
CA VAL A 83 1.73 15.42 5.25
C VAL A 83 1.60 16.31 4.03
N VAL A 84 1.04 17.51 4.19
CA VAL A 84 0.82 18.47 3.10
C VAL A 84 2.14 18.82 2.42
N LYS A 85 3.17 19.14 3.22
CA LYS A 85 4.51 19.50 2.72
C LYS A 85 5.16 18.38 1.90
N ASN A 86 4.84 17.11 2.19
CA ASN A 86 5.40 15.95 1.51
C ASN A 86 4.48 15.36 0.43
N LEU A 87 3.35 16.02 0.13
CA LEU A 87 2.46 15.61 -0.95
C LEU A 87 3.01 16.10 -2.30
N ASP A 88 3.86 15.27 -2.89
CA ASP A 88 4.53 15.55 -4.16
C ASP A 88 3.69 15.06 -5.36
N VAL A 89 3.46 15.94 -6.35
CA VAL A 89 2.63 15.65 -7.53
C VAL A 89 3.21 14.51 -8.37
N GLU A 90 4.48 14.61 -8.76
CA GLU A 90 5.10 13.63 -9.65
C GLU A 90 5.18 12.26 -8.99
N LYS A 91 5.54 12.23 -7.71
CA LYS A 91 5.61 11.01 -6.92
C LYS A 91 4.23 10.38 -6.80
N SER A 92 3.20 11.17 -6.55
CA SER A 92 1.82 10.68 -6.44
C SER A 92 1.37 10.02 -7.75
N VAL A 93 1.68 10.65 -8.89
CA VAL A 93 1.38 10.09 -10.22
C VAL A 93 2.10 8.75 -10.42
N VAL A 94 3.40 8.67 -10.10
CA VAL A 94 4.18 7.43 -10.22
C VAL A 94 3.62 6.34 -9.30
N GLN A 95 3.31 6.67 -8.05
CA GLN A 95 2.78 5.72 -7.08
C GLN A 95 1.43 5.14 -7.52
N ILE A 96 0.50 5.98 -7.97
CA ILE A 96 -0.81 5.57 -8.45
C ILE A 96 -0.68 4.68 -9.69
N LYS A 97 0.15 5.09 -10.68
CA LYS A 97 0.40 4.28 -11.88
C LYS A 97 1.00 2.91 -11.54
N ASN A 98 2.02 2.88 -10.68
CA ASN A 98 2.68 1.63 -10.29
C ASN A 98 1.70 0.68 -9.61
N VAL A 99 0.83 1.18 -8.73
CA VAL A 99 -0.19 0.37 -8.06
C VAL A 99 -1.25 -0.12 -9.04
N VAL A 100 -1.74 0.73 -9.93
CA VAL A 100 -2.72 0.33 -10.95
C VAL A 100 -2.16 -0.77 -11.86
N ASN A 101 -0.91 -0.62 -12.30
CA ASN A 101 -0.22 -1.63 -13.12
C ASN A 101 0.04 -2.93 -12.33
N PHE A 102 0.35 -2.82 -11.04
CA PHE A 102 0.52 -3.97 -10.16
C PHE A 102 -0.79 -4.77 -10.07
N ILE A 103 -1.92 -4.13 -9.78
CA ILE A 103 -3.21 -4.79 -9.65
C ILE A 103 -3.60 -5.47 -10.97
N ASP A 104 -3.44 -4.79 -12.11
CA ASP A 104 -3.73 -5.38 -13.42
C ASP A 104 -2.84 -6.61 -13.70
N LYS A 105 -1.54 -6.51 -13.42
CA LYS A 105 -0.58 -7.60 -13.68
C LYS A 105 -0.78 -8.81 -12.77
N TYR A 106 -0.84 -8.58 -11.46
CA TYR A 106 -0.75 -9.63 -10.44
C TYR A 106 -2.11 -10.10 -9.91
N GLU A 107 -3.14 -9.26 -9.97
CA GLU A 107 -4.50 -9.62 -9.55
C GLU A 107 -5.44 -9.86 -10.72
N LYS A 108 -5.00 -9.57 -11.96
CA LYS A 108 -5.82 -9.71 -13.17
C LYS A 108 -7.12 -8.90 -13.09
N ILE A 109 -7.08 -7.78 -12.37
CA ILE A 109 -8.21 -6.88 -12.20
C ILE A 109 -7.89 -5.57 -12.87
N LYS A 110 -8.73 -5.20 -13.85
CA LYS A 110 -8.66 -3.89 -14.48
C LYS A 110 -9.25 -2.85 -13.53
N VAL A 111 -8.39 -2.05 -12.91
CA VAL A 111 -8.82 -0.89 -12.11
C VAL A 111 -9.49 0.14 -13.04
N ASN A 112 -10.78 0.39 -12.86
CA ASN A 112 -11.54 1.38 -13.65
C ASN A 112 -11.85 2.64 -12.86
N ASN A 113 -11.96 2.53 -11.53
CA ASN A 113 -12.37 3.63 -10.66
C ASN A 113 -11.24 3.95 -9.67
N ILE A 114 -10.78 5.20 -9.64
CA ILE A 114 -9.75 5.68 -8.72
C ILE A 114 -10.37 6.81 -7.89
N PHE A 115 -10.42 6.63 -6.57
CA PHE A 115 -10.96 7.61 -5.62
C PHE A 115 -9.81 8.32 -4.91
N LEU A 116 -9.46 9.52 -5.37
CA LEU A 116 -8.41 10.35 -4.76
C LEU A 116 -9.02 11.15 -3.60
N CYS A 117 -8.71 10.74 -2.38
CA CYS A 117 -9.29 11.30 -1.18
C CYS A 117 -8.73 12.70 -0.88
N GLY A 118 -9.57 13.63 -0.40
CA GLY A 118 -9.11 14.92 0.11
C GLY A 118 -8.14 14.78 1.28
N VAL A 119 -7.25 15.75 1.46
CA VAL A 119 -6.37 15.85 2.64
C VAL A 119 -7.07 16.62 3.77
N ASN A 120 -7.88 17.61 3.42
CA ASN A 120 -8.59 18.46 4.36
C ASN A 120 -10.00 17.92 4.66
N PRO A 121 -10.56 18.25 5.84
CA PRO A 121 -11.98 18.06 6.11
C PRO A 121 -12.82 18.66 4.99
N HIS A 122 -13.92 17.98 4.63
CA HIS A 122 -14.83 18.42 3.57
C HIS A 122 -14.13 18.75 2.23
N ASN A 123 -13.00 18.08 1.93
CA ASN A 123 -12.21 18.31 0.72
C ASN A 123 -11.77 19.79 0.55
N GLY A 124 -11.52 20.47 1.67
CA GLY A 124 -11.05 21.84 1.71
C GLY A 124 -12.13 22.90 1.53
N ASP A 125 -13.39 22.51 1.37
CA ASP A 125 -14.56 23.39 1.23
C ASP A 125 -14.29 24.58 0.27
N ASN A 126 -13.93 24.25 -0.97
CA ASN A 126 -13.58 25.21 -2.02
C ASN A 126 -12.45 26.21 -1.66
N GLY A 127 -11.54 25.82 -0.76
CA GLY A 127 -10.42 26.66 -0.35
C GLY A 127 -10.61 27.35 1.01
N ALA A 128 -11.77 27.17 1.66
CA ALA A 128 -12.03 27.72 2.98
C ALA A 128 -11.24 26.97 4.09
N ILE A 129 -10.98 25.68 3.90
CA ILE A 129 -10.29 24.82 4.87
C ILE A 129 -9.06 24.19 4.21
N GLY A 130 -8.05 25.00 3.92
CA GLY A 130 -6.88 24.56 3.14
C GLY A 130 -7.15 24.62 1.64
N LYS A 131 -6.10 24.49 0.82
CA LYS A 131 -6.14 24.74 -0.63
C LYS A 131 -5.52 23.62 -1.47
N GLU A 132 -5.08 22.55 -0.83
CA GLU A 132 -4.35 21.45 -1.44
C GLU A 132 -5.19 20.76 -2.53
N GLU A 133 -6.49 20.58 -2.30
CA GLU A 133 -7.43 19.96 -3.26
C GLU A 133 -7.59 20.79 -4.54
N ILE A 134 -7.48 22.12 -4.48
CA ILE A 134 -7.64 23.00 -5.64
C ILE A 134 -6.31 23.35 -6.32
N THR A 135 -5.19 23.17 -5.63
CA THR A 135 -3.85 23.53 -6.14
C THR A 135 -3.03 22.32 -6.58
N VAL A 136 -3.07 21.21 -5.83
CA VAL A 136 -2.21 20.03 -6.05
C VAL A 136 -2.94 18.95 -6.83
N PHE A 137 -4.20 18.66 -6.49
CA PHE A 137 -4.92 17.51 -7.06
C PHE A 137 -5.21 17.68 -8.56
N PRO A 138 -5.55 18.87 -9.09
CA PRO A 138 -5.77 19.04 -10.52
C PRO A 138 -4.52 18.67 -11.34
N GLU A 139 -3.33 19.00 -10.85
CA GLU A 139 -2.06 18.64 -11.51
C GLU A 139 -1.81 17.12 -11.48
N ILE A 140 -2.06 16.47 -10.34
CA ILE A 140 -2.01 15.00 -10.25
C ILE A 140 -2.95 14.37 -11.27
N VAL A 141 -4.22 14.81 -11.31
CA VAL A 141 -5.23 14.19 -12.17
C VAL A 141 -4.97 14.47 -13.64
N LYS A 142 -4.53 15.68 -14.00
CA LYS A 142 -4.12 16.03 -15.36
C LYS A 142 -3.03 15.07 -15.87
N LYS A 143 -2.02 14.80 -15.06
CA LYS A 143 -0.92 13.86 -15.38
C LYS A 143 -1.35 12.39 -15.38
N LEU A 144 -2.31 12.01 -14.53
CA LEU A 144 -2.87 10.66 -14.57
C LEU A 144 -3.71 10.45 -15.83
N LYS A 145 -4.53 11.41 -16.25
CA LYS A 145 -5.36 11.31 -17.45
C LYS A 145 -4.55 11.08 -18.73
N SER A 146 -3.33 11.62 -18.82
CA SER A 146 -2.45 11.38 -19.97
C SER A 146 -1.84 9.98 -20.02
N THR A 147 -1.88 9.23 -18.91
CA THR A 147 -1.25 7.90 -18.80
C THR A 147 -2.23 6.77 -18.47
N LEU A 148 -3.42 7.11 -17.97
CA LEU A 148 -4.49 6.20 -17.55
C LEU A 148 -5.83 6.58 -18.22
N TYR A 149 -5.79 6.79 -19.54
CA TYR A 149 -6.86 7.38 -20.37
C TYR A 149 -8.25 6.74 -20.22
N ASN A 150 -8.34 5.46 -19.86
CA ASN A 150 -9.62 4.74 -19.72
C ASN A 150 -10.11 4.61 -18.26
N LYS A 151 -9.53 5.35 -17.30
CA LYS A 151 -9.88 5.24 -15.88
C LYS A 151 -10.66 6.47 -15.42
N LYS A 152 -11.72 6.24 -14.65
CA LYS A 152 -12.48 7.29 -13.96
C LYS A 152 -11.73 7.67 -12.69
N ILE A 153 -11.37 8.95 -12.58
CA ILE A 153 -10.69 9.50 -11.41
C ILE A 153 -11.65 10.46 -10.72
N PHE A 154 -12.09 10.10 -9.52
CA PHE A 154 -12.98 10.89 -8.67
C PHE A 154 -12.12 11.70 -7.69
N TYR A 155 -12.18 13.03 -7.78
CA TYR A 155 -11.38 13.92 -6.94
C TYR A 155 -11.99 15.33 -6.82
N PRO A 156 -11.71 16.04 -5.72
CA PRO A 156 -11.36 15.43 -4.43
C PRO A 156 -12.54 14.58 -3.94
N TYR A 157 -12.26 13.46 -3.29
CA TYR A 157 -13.30 12.54 -2.81
C TYR A 157 -13.26 12.40 -1.29
N SER A 158 -14.42 12.26 -0.66
CA SER A 158 -14.48 11.99 0.78
C SER A 158 -13.95 10.58 1.06
N ALA A 159 -13.02 10.45 2.01
CA ALA A 159 -12.48 9.14 2.37
C ALA A 159 -13.59 8.21 2.89
N ALA A 160 -14.50 8.71 3.73
CA ALA A 160 -15.63 7.92 4.25
C ALA A 160 -16.52 7.41 3.11
N ASP A 161 -16.85 8.28 2.14
CA ASP A 161 -17.67 7.89 0.99
C ASP A 161 -16.93 6.91 0.07
N ALA A 162 -15.61 7.04 -0.07
CA ALA A 162 -14.80 6.10 -0.86
C ALA A 162 -14.91 4.69 -0.27
N PHE A 163 -14.67 4.53 1.03
CA PHE A 163 -14.77 3.23 1.70
C PHE A 163 -16.19 2.63 1.61
N ASN A 164 -17.24 3.45 1.75
CA ASN A 164 -18.62 2.99 1.58
C ASN A 164 -18.91 2.55 0.13
N TYR A 165 -18.46 3.32 -0.85
CA TYR A 165 -18.74 3.07 -2.26
C TYR A 165 -18.04 1.81 -2.80
N VAL A 166 -16.79 1.58 -2.39
CA VAL A 166 -15.99 0.46 -2.93
C VAL A 166 -16.39 -0.90 -2.37
N ARG A 167 -17.21 -0.96 -1.31
CA ARG A 167 -17.62 -2.20 -0.64
C ARG A 167 -18.04 -3.29 -1.63
N CYS A 168 -18.67 -2.95 -2.76
CA CYS A 168 -19.07 -3.95 -3.77
C CYS A 168 -18.34 -3.85 -5.12
N LYS A 169 -17.21 -3.13 -5.21
CA LYS A 169 -16.56 -2.81 -6.49
C LYS A 169 -15.10 -3.21 -6.55
N LYS A 170 -14.87 -4.44 -7.02
CA LYS A 170 -13.53 -5.03 -7.15
C LYS A 170 -12.58 -4.25 -8.06
N ASP A 171 -13.10 -3.44 -8.98
CA ASP A 171 -12.34 -2.63 -9.95
C ASP A 171 -11.96 -1.23 -9.44
N SER A 172 -12.04 -1.01 -8.12
CA SER A 172 -11.80 0.28 -7.48
C SER A 172 -10.48 0.33 -6.71
N LEU A 173 -9.83 1.49 -6.76
CA LEU A 173 -8.66 1.83 -5.95
C LEU A 173 -8.95 3.10 -5.15
N ILE A 174 -8.83 3.03 -3.83
CA ILE A 174 -8.84 4.20 -2.96
C ILE A 174 -7.41 4.74 -2.87
N VAL A 175 -7.24 6.05 -3.01
CA VAL A 175 -5.97 6.73 -2.82
C VAL A 175 -6.12 7.70 -1.66
N CYS A 176 -5.56 7.32 -0.51
CA CYS A 176 -5.50 8.16 0.68
C CYS A 176 -4.20 8.97 0.72
N ILE A 177 -4.26 10.14 1.34
CA ILE A 177 -3.13 11.07 1.42
C ILE A 177 -2.17 10.66 2.54
N TYR A 178 -2.68 10.21 3.69
CA TYR A 178 -1.89 9.86 4.87
C TYR A 178 -2.30 8.53 5.51
N HIS A 179 -1.44 8.01 6.38
CA HIS A 179 -1.55 6.67 6.95
C HIS A 179 -2.88 6.40 7.66
N ASP A 180 -3.24 7.24 8.63
CA ASP A 180 -4.43 7.00 9.46
C ASP A 180 -5.74 7.16 8.68
N GLN A 181 -5.74 7.94 7.59
CA GLN A 181 -6.88 8.04 6.66
C GLN A 181 -7.23 6.69 6.02
N ALA A 182 -6.21 5.86 5.76
CA ALA A 182 -6.36 4.53 5.19
C ALA A 182 -6.56 3.46 6.28
N MET A 183 -5.73 3.49 7.32
CA MET A 183 -5.64 2.40 8.27
C MET A 183 -6.80 2.34 9.26
N LEU A 184 -7.35 3.50 9.67
CA LEU A 184 -8.50 3.53 10.57
C LEU A 184 -9.72 2.81 9.96
N PRO A 185 -10.22 3.16 8.75
CA PRO A 185 -11.36 2.46 8.16
C PRO A 185 -11.04 1.00 7.85
N LEU A 186 -9.84 0.67 7.35
CA LEU A 186 -9.45 -0.74 7.12
C LEU A 186 -9.51 -1.56 8.41
N LYS A 187 -9.05 -1.01 9.54
CA LYS A 187 -9.08 -1.72 10.83
C LYS A 187 -10.51 -1.93 11.34
N LEU A 188 -11.39 -0.94 11.15
CA LEU A 188 -12.79 -1.05 11.54
C LEU A 188 -13.56 -2.07 10.67
N LEU A 189 -13.29 -2.08 9.36
CA LEU A 189 -14.02 -2.92 8.40
C LEU A 189 -13.48 -4.36 8.34
N CYS A 190 -12.15 -4.52 8.36
CA CYS A 190 -11.48 -5.79 8.05
C CYS A 190 -10.78 -6.44 9.27
N GLY A 191 -10.70 -5.74 10.41
CA GLY A 191 -10.04 -6.23 11.61
C GLY A 191 -8.56 -6.58 11.36
N TYR A 192 -8.23 -7.87 11.49
CA TYR A 192 -6.88 -8.39 11.27
C TYR A 192 -6.60 -8.88 9.85
N LYS A 193 -7.64 -9.07 9.00
CA LYS A 193 -7.50 -9.47 7.59
C LYS A 193 -7.05 -8.31 6.72
N ILE A 194 -5.83 -7.83 6.97
CA ILE A 194 -5.21 -6.71 6.27
C ILE A 194 -3.79 -7.11 5.90
N THR A 195 -3.39 -6.84 4.67
CA THR A 195 -2.02 -7.01 4.18
C THR A 195 -1.48 -5.69 3.65
N ASN A 196 -0.20 -5.46 3.86
CA ASN A 196 0.60 -4.41 3.25
C ASN A 196 1.44 -5.03 2.14
N ILE A 197 1.17 -4.62 0.91
CA ILE A 197 1.90 -4.99 -0.30
C ILE A 197 2.88 -3.86 -0.62
N THR A 198 4.14 -4.22 -0.81
CA THR A 198 5.16 -3.29 -1.30
C THR A 198 5.27 -3.40 -2.81
N VAL A 199 4.75 -2.38 -3.51
CA VAL A 199 4.79 -2.30 -4.98
C VAL A 199 6.05 -1.55 -5.41
N GLY A 200 6.71 -2.04 -6.47
CA GLY A 200 7.91 -1.43 -7.05
C GLY A 200 9.23 -2.17 -6.72
N LEU A 201 9.18 -3.20 -5.88
CA LEU A 201 10.32 -4.11 -5.70
C LEU A 201 10.42 -5.10 -6.89
N PRO A 202 11.62 -5.66 -7.18
CA PRO A 202 11.80 -6.65 -8.23
C PRO A 202 11.21 -8.04 -7.88
N PHE A 203 10.54 -8.17 -6.74
CA PHE A 203 9.89 -9.38 -6.26
C PHE A 203 8.60 -9.03 -5.50
N LEU A 204 7.69 -10.00 -5.41
CA LEU A 204 6.46 -9.86 -4.65
C LEU A 204 6.74 -9.90 -3.14
N ARG A 205 6.31 -8.87 -2.42
CA ARG A 205 6.44 -8.78 -0.97
C ARG A 205 5.16 -8.31 -0.31
N VAL A 206 4.70 -9.10 0.66
CA VAL A 206 3.56 -8.77 1.54
C VAL A 206 3.98 -8.80 3.01
N SER A 207 3.19 -8.15 3.84
CA SER A 207 3.30 -8.22 5.30
C SER A 207 1.95 -8.04 5.97
N PRO A 208 1.68 -8.69 7.11
CA PRO A 208 0.44 -8.46 7.84
C PRO A 208 0.30 -6.99 8.26
N GLY A 209 -0.92 -6.47 8.27
CA GLY A 209 -1.25 -5.10 8.71
C GLY A 209 -1.21 -4.91 10.23
N HIS A 210 -0.43 -5.69 10.98
CA HIS A 210 -0.32 -5.61 12.45
C HIS A 210 1.15 -5.52 12.91
N GLY A 211 1.34 -5.11 14.16
CA GLY A 211 2.66 -5.01 14.81
C GLY A 211 3.14 -6.34 15.41
N THR A 212 4.20 -6.27 16.23
CA THR A 212 4.85 -7.43 16.88
C THR A 212 4.04 -8.03 18.02
N ALA A 213 3.09 -7.29 18.59
CA ALA A 213 2.25 -7.72 19.70
C ALA A 213 3.08 -8.32 20.87
N GLU A 214 4.10 -7.59 21.34
CA GLU A 214 5.05 -8.06 22.36
C GLU A 214 4.35 -8.52 23.66
N ASN A 215 3.19 -7.93 23.99
CA ASN A 215 2.36 -8.27 25.14
C ASN A 215 1.75 -9.68 25.11
N ILE A 216 1.69 -10.33 23.94
CA ILE A 216 1.15 -11.70 23.77
C ILE A 216 2.20 -12.73 23.33
N MET A 217 3.49 -12.36 23.35
CA MET A 217 4.58 -13.28 23.00
C MET A 217 4.55 -14.51 23.93
N PHE A 218 4.68 -15.70 23.35
CA PHE A 218 4.63 -17.00 24.04
C PHE A 218 3.30 -17.33 24.77
N LYS A 219 2.20 -16.61 24.49
CA LYS A 219 0.89 -16.87 25.11
C LYS A 219 -0.06 -17.72 24.27
N ASN A 220 0.38 -18.16 23.08
CA ASN A 220 -0.42 -18.93 22.11
C ASN A 220 -1.80 -18.31 21.79
N SER A 221 -1.89 -16.98 21.80
CA SER A 221 -3.14 -16.21 21.65
C SER A 221 -3.15 -15.28 20.44
N ALA A 222 -2.21 -15.45 19.51
CA ALA A 222 -2.12 -14.62 18.31
C ALA A 222 -3.21 -14.99 17.30
N ASP A 223 -3.93 -13.99 16.79
CA ASP A 223 -4.85 -14.17 15.67
C ASP A 223 -4.04 -14.30 14.35
N LEU A 224 -4.18 -15.45 13.69
CA LEU A 224 -3.47 -15.78 12.46
C LEU A 224 -4.17 -15.26 11.19
N SER A 225 -5.34 -14.62 11.30
CA SER A 225 -6.15 -14.21 10.15
C SER A 225 -5.39 -13.30 9.18
N GLY A 226 -4.59 -12.35 9.70
CA GLY A 226 -3.78 -11.46 8.86
C GLY A 226 -2.66 -12.18 8.11
N VAL A 227 -2.01 -13.16 8.77
CA VAL A 227 -0.95 -13.97 8.14
C VAL A 227 -1.54 -14.90 7.08
N LYS A 228 -2.68 -15.55 7.38
CA LYS A 228 -3.42 -16.38 6.42
C LYS A 228 -3.81 -15.57 5.18
N PHE A 229 -4.35 -14.38 5.38
CA PHE A 229 -4.71 -13.49 4.28
C PHE A 229 -3.49 -13.08 3.43
N CYS A 230 -2.33 -12.84 4.04
CA CYS A 230 -1.09 -12.61 3.29
C CYS A 230 -0.69 -13.80 2.41
N ILE A 231 -0.83 -15.03 2.93
CA ILE A 231 -0.54 -16.26 2.17
C ILE A 231 -1.51 -16.41 1.00
N GLU A 232 -2.80 -16.19 1.22
CA GLU A 232 -3.84 -16.24 0.18
C GLU A 232 -3.52 -15.26 -0.96
N LYS A 233 -3.19 -13.99 -0.64
CA LYS A 233 -2.79 -12.99 -1.65
C LYS A 233 -1.54 -13.40 -2.41
N LEU A 234 -0.53 -13.95 -1.74
CA LEU A 234 0.67 -14.43 -2.42
C LEU A 234 0.38 -15.60 -3.36
N GLN A 235 -0.45 -16.55 -2.95
CA GLN A 235 -0.90 -17.65 -3.81
C GLN A 235 -1.65 -17.13 -5.03
N GLU A 236 -2.57 -16.18 -4.83
CA GLU A 236 -3.28 -15.49 -5.92
C GLU A 236 -2.29 -14.87 -6.92
N PHE A 237 -1.34 -14.05 -6.45
CA PHE A 237 -0.35 -13.40 -7.32
C PHE A 237 0.51 -14.41 -8.07
N LEU A 238 0.97 -15.47 -7.39
CA LEU A 238 1.76 -16.52 -8.01
C LEU A 238 0.96 -17.30 -9.06
N ASN A 239 -0.32 -17.58 -8.84
CA ASN A 239 -1.17 -18.29 -9.80
C ASN A 239 -1.47 -17.44 -11.04
N ASN A 240 -1.67 -16.14 -10.84
CA ASN A 240 -1.98 -15.20 -11.91
C ASN A 240 -0.79 -14.88 -12.82
N VAL A 241 0.44 -14.98 -12.31
CA VAL A 241 1.66 -14.80 -13.12
C VAL A 241 2.09 -16.16 -13.68
N LYS A 242 1.68 -16.40 -14.93
CA LYS A 242 2.13 -17.55 -15.76
C LYS A 242 3.55 -17.38 -16.29
N GLU A 243 4.11 -16.17 -16.26
CA GLU A 243 5.48 -15.91 -16.73
C GLU A 243 6.50 -16.52 -15.76
N LYS A 244 7.41 -17.34 -16.31
CA LYS A 244 8.66 -17.70 -15.63
C LYS A 244 9.47 -16.40 -15.48
N TYR A 245 9.81 -16.03 -14.24
CA TYR A 245 10.82 -15.01 -13.94
C TYR A 245 12.15 -15.33 -14.64
#